data_AF-A0A1G1UYP0-F1
#
_entry.id   AF-A0A1G1UYP0-F1
#
_cell.length_a   1.000
_cell.length_b   1.000
_cell.length_c   1.000
_cell.angle_alpha   90.00
_cell.angle_beta   90.00
_cell.angle_gamma   90.00
#
_symmetry.space_group_name_H-M   'P 1'
#
loop_
_entity.id
_entity.type
_entity.pdbx_description
1 polymer ?
#
loop_
_entity_poly.entity_id
_entity_poly.type
_entity_poly.pdbx_seq_one_letter_code
_entity_poly.pdbx_strand_id
1 'polypeptide(L)'
;MVHGGMTVYEAAQEIGVDPIIAQLRLPDLCVTAPPSVVAPTPIPAMLPGVLRRMVVCVVPVPAYDQLRSSGNILHAAASALCAGLSQPLPEQAKGKSLVSRRPLAVPVPAEACRPLLNLAREHFGGDYHRAGGWAIARGVGMALLLPSKDDLVQPCPAPVVVAAPQQPPAPPARTFAPPRRRPDTRAPLPDDSSVPNGDELRTRREALGLSQRDLAAAGGFSRGLVAEIERGRRRHILTRLRMSETLVALERDCPSAPLASPELEPVLTAEPEPTAQ
;
A
#
# COMPACT_ATOMS: atom_id res chain seq x y z
N MET A 1 -44.02 -17.46 -20.44
CA MET A 1 -43.69 -16.93 -19.10
C MET A 1 -42.63 -15.85 -19.29
N VAL A 2 -43.05 -14.58 -19.19
CA VAL A 2 -42.20 -13.42 -19.48
C VAL A 2 -41.30 -13.18 -18.26
N HIS A 3 -39.97 -13.26 -18.43
CA HIS A 3 -39.04 -12.80 -17.41
C HIS A 3 -39.05 -11.27 -17.39
N GLY A 4 -39.67 -10.69 -16.36
CA GLY A 4 -39.61 -9.27 -16.08
C GLY A 4 -38.20 -8.89 -15.66
N GLY A 5 -37.37 -8.48 -16.63
CA GLY A 5 -36.11 -7.82 -16.36
C GLY A 5 -36.37 -6.40 -15.87
N MET A 6 -35.92 -6.10 -14.65
CA MET A 6 -35.98 -4.75 -14.07
C MET A 6 -35.22 -3.79 -14.99
N THR A 7 -35.89 -2.71 -15.39
CA THR A 7 -35.29 -1.72 -16.26
C THR A 7 -34.24 -0.90 -15.51
N VAL A 8 -33.24 -0.35 -16.20
CA VAL A 8 -32.20 0.53 -15.58
C VAL A 8 -32.83 1.70 -14.82
N TYR A 9 -34.01 2.14 -15.27
CA TYR A 9 -34.77 3.21 -14.63
C TYR A 9 -35.33 2.79 -13.26
N GLU A 10 -35.91 1.59 -13.15
CA GLU A 10 -36.42 1.05 -11.89
C GLU A 10 -35.29 0.81 -10.88
N ALA A 11 -34.14 0.31 -11.34
CA ALA A 11 -32.96 0.11 -10.48
C ALA A 11 -32.38 1.44 -9.97
N ALA A 12 -32.37 2.50 -10.78
CA ALA A 12 -31.90 3.82 -10.36
C ALA A 12 -32.83 4.44 -9.30
N GLN A 13 -34.14 4.25 -9.48
CA GLN A 13 -35.16 4.78 -8.57
C GLN A 13 -35.12 4.09 -7.20
N GLU A 14 -34.82 2.79 -7.14
CA GLU A 14 -34.67 2.05 -5.87
C GLU A 14 -33.47 2.55 -5.03
N ILE A 15 -32.41 3.05 -5.68
CA ILE A 15 -31.17 3.50 -5.02
C ILE A 15 -31.24 5.01 -4.68
N GLY A 16 -32.31 5.70 -5.07
CA GLY A 16 -32.49 7.14 -4.83
C GLY A 16 -31.52 8.02 -5.61
N VAL A 17 -31.03 7.53 -6.76
CA VAL A 17 -30.12 8.27 -7.65
C VAL A 17 -30.92 8.80 -8.83
N ASP A 18 -30.75 10.08 -9.15
CA ASP A 18 -31.40 10.72 -10.29
C ASP A 18 -31.02 9.98 -11.59
N PRO A 19 -32.00 9.50 -12.38
CA PRO A 19 -31.75 8.72 -13.59
C PRO A 19 -30.91 9.47 -14.64
N ILE A 20 -30.90 10.81 -14.62
CA ILE A 20 -30.08 11.62 -15.52
C ILE A 20 -28.59 11.52 -15.15
N ILE A 21 -28.27 11.40 -13.86
CA ILE A 21 -26.88 11.22 -13.38
C ILE A 21 -26.38 9.80 -13.68
N ALA A 22 -27.26 8.81 -13.68
CA ALA A 22 -26.91 7.42 -14.03
C ALA A 22 -26.50 7.26 -15.50
N GLN A 23 -27.09 8.04 -16.41
CA GLN A 23 -26.74 8.00 -17.84
C GLN A 23 -25.40 8.68 -18.15
N LEU A 24 -25.01 9.72 -17.41
CA LEU A 24 -23.77 10.49 -17.67
C LEU A 24 -22.46 9.79 -17.25
N ARG A 25 -22.53 8.60 -16.62
CA ARG A 25 -21.34 7.84 -16.17
C ARG A 25 -21.05 6.56 -16.94
N LEU A 26 -21.79 6.26 -17.99
CA LEU A 26 -21.48 5.14 -18.88
C LEU A 26 -20.97 5.72 -20.21
N PRO A 27 -19.68 5.59 -20.54
CA PRO A 27 -19.20 5.97 -21.86
C PRO A 27 -19.86 5.07 -22.91
N ASP A 28 -20.46 5.72 -23.91
CA ASP A 28 -21.09 5.11 -25.07
C ASP A 28 -20.18 4.07 -25.74
N LEU A 29 -20.47 2.79 -25.54
CA LEU A 29 -19.95 1.69 -26.34
C LEU A 29 -21.08 1.11 -27.19
N CYS A 30 -21.59 1.91 -28.11
CA CYS A 30 -22.42 1.46 -29.22
C CYS A 30 -21.78 1.89 -30.53
N VAL A 31 -20.65 1.25 -30.88
CA VAL A 31 -20.15 1.24 -32.26
C VAL A 31 -20.78 0.04 -32.96
N THR A 32 -21.77 0.31 -33.79
CA THR A 32 -22.31 -0.64 -34.77
C THR A 32 -21.24 -0.90 -35.84
N ALA A 33 -20.62 -2.08 -35.79
CA ALA A 33 -19.69 -2.55 -36.82
C ALA A 33 -20.40 -3.49 -37.83
N PRO A 34 -20.02 -3.47 -39.12
CA PRO A 34 -20.61 -4.30 -40.17
C PRO A 34 -20.20 -5.79 -40.04
N PRO A 35 -20.97 -6.72 -40.65
CA PRO A 35 -20.76 -8.16 -40.50
C PRO A 35 -19.52 -8.61 -41.30
N SER A 36 -18.38 -8.71 -40.62
CA SER A 36 -17.18 -9.35 -41.18
C SER A 36 -17.04 -10.74 -40.57
N VAL A 37 -17.28 -11.75 -41.42
CA VAL A 37 -17.18 -13.18 -41.10
C VAL A 37 -15.71 -13.56 -41.01
N VAL A 38 -15.13 -13.41 -39.82
CA VAL A 38 -13.87 -14.05 -39.45
C VAL A 38 -14.07 -14.65 -38.08
N ALA A 39 -13.96 -15.98 -37.99
CA ALA A 39 -14.15 -16.72 -36.75
C ALA A 39 -13.20 -16.15 -35.67
N PRO A 40 -13.73 -15.61 -34.56
CA PRO A 40 -12.91 -15.02 -33.53
C PRO A 40 -12.17 -16.13 -32.80
N THR A 41 -10.84 -16.10 -32.86
CA THR A 41 -9.97 -16.79 -31.91
C THR A 41 -10.47 -16.43 -30.51
N PRO A 42 -10.81 -17.40 -29.63
CA PRO A 42 -11.30 -17.09 -28.30
C PRO A 42 -10.22 -16.32 -27.56
N ILE A 43 -10.47 -15.03 -27.36
CA ILE A 43 -9.69 -14.19 -26.45
C ILE A 43 -9.76 -14.93 -25.11
N PRO A 44 -8.61 -15.29 -24.48
CA PRO A 44 -8.64 -15.92 -23.18
C PRO A 44 -9.45 -15.03 -22.26
N ALA A 45 -10.57 -15.52 -21.77
CA ALA A 45 -11.43 -14.79 -20.86
C ALA A 45 -10.55 -14.26 -19.73
N MET A 46 -10.31 -12.95 -19.72
CA MET A 46 -9.65 -12.32 -18.58
C MET A 46 -10.48 -12.71 -17.37
N LEU A 47 -9.85 -13.46 -16.45
CA LEU A 47 -10.47 -13.90 -15.21
C LEU A 47 -11.20 -12.68 -14.64
N PRO A 48 -12.53 -12.77 -14.42
CA PRO A 48 -13.32 -11.63 -13.97
C PRO A 48 -12.63 -11.07 -12.73
N GLY A 49 -12.13 -9.84 -12.84
CA GLY A 49 -11.43 -9.17 -11.76
C GLY A 49 -12.39 -9.09 -10.59
N VAL A 50 -12.20 -9.96 -9.60
CA VAL A 50 -13.07 -10.01 -8.42
C VAL A 50 -12.94 -8.66 -7.74
N LEU A 51 -14.01 -7.86 -7.78
CA LEU A 51 -14.05 -6.58 -7.09
C LEU A 51 -13.85 -6.85 -5.60
N ARG A 52 -12.78 -6.31 -5.04
CA ARG A 52 -12.46 -6.43 -3.61
C ARG A 52 -12.65 -5.08 -2.94
N ARG A 53 -13.41 -5.07 -1.85
CA ARG A 53 -13.55 -3.88 -0.99
C ARG A 53 -12.50 -3.93 0.10
N MET A 54 -11.73 -2.86 0.26
CA MET A 54 -10.82 -2.75 1.40
C MET A 54 -11.60 -2.40 2.67
N VAL A 55 -11.42 -3.20 3.72
CA VAL A 55 -12.04 -3.00 5.04
C VAL A 55 -10.94 -3.03 6.10
N VAL A 56 -10.99 -2.12 7.07
CA VAL A 56 -10.09 -2.20 8.24
C VAL A 56 -10.70 -3.16 9.25
N CYS A 57 -9.96 -4.14 9.74
CA CYS A 57 -10.41 -5.10 10.75
C CYS A 57 -9.57 -4.94 12.02
N VAL A 58 -10.18 -5.12 13.19
CA VAL A 58 -9.47 -5.04 14.48
C VAL A 58 -9.17 -6.45 14.96
N VAL A 59 -8.00 -6.97 14.56
CA VAL A 59 -7.59 -8.38 14.70
C VAL A 59 -6.90 -8.59 16.05
N PRO A 60 -7.22 -9.66 16.82
CA PRO A 60 -6.47 -10.05 18.00
C PRO A 60 -4.98 -10.24 17.71
N VAL A 61 -4.10 -9.78 18.61
CA VAL A 61 -2.63 -9.85 18.41
C VAL A 61 -2.13 -11.26 18.08
N PRO A 62 -2.57 -12.35 18.77
CA PRO A 62 -2.13 -13.69 18.42
C PRO A 62 -2.48 -14.11 16.97
N ALA A 63 -3.68 -13.76 16.49
CA ALA A 63 -4.07 -13.99 15.10
C ALA A 63 -3.23 -13.14 14.14
N TYR A 64 -2.99 -11.87 14.49
CA TYR A 64 -2.15 -10.98 13.68
C TYR A 64 -0.73 -11.53 13.51
N ASP A 65 -0.13 -12.04 14.59
CA ASP A 65 1.22 -12.60 14.56
C ASP A 65 1.28 -13.88 13.72
N GLN A 66 0.24 -14.71 13.74
CA GLN A 66 0.11 -15.87 12.85
C GLN A 66 -0.03 -15.46 11.36
N LEU A 67 -0.81 -14.43 11.05
CA LEU A 67 -0.93 -13.92 9.68
C LEU A 67 0.38 -13.29 9.18
N ARG A 68 1.20 -12.78 10.10
CA ARG A 68 2.49 -12.18 9.75
C ARG A 68 3.53 -13.23 9.36
N SER A 69 3.46 -14.45 9.88
CA SER A 69 4.42 -15.51 9.56
C SER A 69 4.19 -16.16 8.19
N SER A 70 3.02 -15.95 7.56
CA SER A 70 2.67 -16.54 6.26
C SER A 70 3.24 -15.82 5.02
N GLY A 71 4.09 -14.80 5.20
CA GLY A 71 4.75 -14.05 4.14
C GLY A 71 3.88 -12.98 3.46
N ASN A 72 2.67 -13.31 3.01
CA ASN A 72 1.70 -12.36 2.46
C ASN A 72 0.50 -12.17 3.41
N ILE A 73 0.64 -11.23 4.33
CA ILE A 73 -0.36 -10.97 5.38
C ILE A 73 -1.75 -10.61 4.83
N LEU A 74 -1.83 -9.91 3.70
CA LEU A 74 -3.11 -9.47 3.13
C LEU A 74 -3.86 -10.64 2.49
N HIS A 75 -3.16 -11.49 1.75
CA HIS A 75 -3.74 -12.69 1.16
C HIS A 75 -4.18 -13.68 2.24
N ALA A 76 -3.33 -13.91 3.25
CA ALA A 76 -3.65 -14.77 4.38
C ALA A 76 -4.85 -14.24 5.19
N ALA A 77 -4.92 -12.94 5.44
CA ALA A 77 -6.04 -12.33 6.14
C ALA A 77 -7.36 -12.47 5.36
N ALA A 78 -7.33 -12.29 4.03
CA ALA A 78 -8.51 -12.47 3.19
C ALA A 78 -8.98 -13.94 3.16
N SER A 79 -8.05 -14.88 3.05
CA SER A 79 -8.33 -16.32 3.11
C SER A 79 -8.90 -16.72 4.47
N ALA A 80 -8.27 -16.28 5.56
CA ALA A 80 -8.75 -16.51 6.92
C ALA A 80 -10.12 -15.90 7.17
N LEU A 81 -10.40 -14.69 6.67
CA LEU A 81 -11.73 -14.08 6.76
C LEU A 81 -12.80 -15.00 6.14
N CYS A 82 -12.55 -15.50 4.93
CA CYS A 82 -13.50 -16.38 4.23
C CYS A 82 -13.66 -17.73 4.96
N ALA A 83 -12.54 -18.31 5.42
CA ALA A 83 -12.57 -19.55 6.19
C ALA A 83 -13.36 -19.41 7.49
N GLY A 84 -13.14 -18.32 8.24
CA GLY A 84 -13.83 -18.06 9.50
C GLY A 84 -15.32 -17.77 9.34
N LEU A 85 -15.72 -17.10 8.26
CA LEU A 85 -17.13 -16.90 7.91
C LEU A 85 -17.83 -18.19 7.48
N SER A 86 -17.08 -19.18 7.00
CA SER A 86 -17.62 -20.48 6.56
C SER A 86 -17.78 -21.49 7.71
N GLN A 87 -17.14 -21.25 8.86
CA GLN A 87 -17.25 -22.13 10.01
C GLN A 87 -18.57 -21.90 10.78
N PRO A 88 -19.19 -22.96 11.36
CA PRO A 88 -20.41 -22.82 12.16
C PRO A 88 -20.17 -21.90 13.36
N LEU A 89 -21.16 -21.08 13.76
CA LEU A 89 -20.99 -20.16 14.88
C LEU A 89 -20.83 -20.94 16.21
N PRO A 90 -19.83 -20.60 17.04
CA PRO A 90 -19.66 -21.22 18.35
C PRO A 90 -20.76 -20.76 19.31
N GLU A 91 -21.01 -21.54 20.36
CA GLU A 91 -21.95 -21.15 21.42
C GLU A 91 -21.51 -19.86 22.12
N GLN A 92 -22.49 -19.05 22.52
CA GLN A 92 -22.25 -17.85 23.32
C GLN A 92 -21.82 -18.26 24.73
N ALA A 93 -20.56 -18.03 25.07
CA ALA A 93 -20.08 -18.25 26.44
C ALA A 93 -19.99 -16.92 27.21
N LYS A 94 -20.30 -16.98 28.50
CA LYS A 94 -20.18 -15.84 29.42
C LYS A 94 -18.71 -15.67 29.81
N GLY A 95 -18.04 -14.67 29.26
CA GLY A 95 -16.66 -14.36 29.64
C GLY A 95 -16.08 -13.17 28.88
N LYS A 96 -15.37 -12.29 29.60
CA LYS A 96 -14.69 -11.14 29.01
C LYS A 96 -13.41 -11.59 28.33
N SER A 97 -13.38 -11.55 27.00
CA SER A 97 -12.15 -11.80 26.24
C SER A 97 -11.26 -10.55 26.19
N LEU A 98 -10.32 -10.42 27.14
CA LEU A 98 -9.35 -9.32 27.23
C LEU A 98 -8.13 -9.52 26.31
N VAL A 99 -8.35 -9.80 25.03
CA VAL A 99 -7.23 -9.96 24.08
C VAL A 99 -6.92 -8.62 23.43
N SER A 100 -5.64 -8.23 23.46
CA SER A 100 -5.13 -7.04 22.76
C SER A 100 -5.37 -7.15 21.26
N ARG A 101 -5.64 -6.03 20.59
CA ARG A 101 -6.01 -6.02 19.17
C ARG A 101 -5.22 -5.00 18.37
N ARG A 102 -5.04 -5.26 17.08
CA ARG A 102 -4.35 -4.38 16.12
C ARG A 102 -5.23 -4.15 14.89
N PRO A 103 -5.25 -2.93 14.33
CA PRO A 103 -5.92 -2.67 13.07
C PRO A 103 -5.14 -3.31 11.91
N LEU A 104 -5.86 -3.92 10.97
CA LEU A 104 -5.32 -4.50 9.74
C LEU A 104 -6.28 -4.23 8.58
N ALA A 105 -5.80 -3.62 7.49
CA ALA A 105 -6.59 -3.45 6.27
C ALA A 105 -6.63 -4.76 5.48
N VAL A 106 -7.83 -5.27 5.18
CA VAL A 106 -8.05 -6.57 4.53
C VAL A 106 -8.88 -6.39 3.27
N PRO A 107 -8.47 -6.98 2.13
CA PRO A 107 -9.30 -7.01 0.93
C PRO A 107 -10.40 -8.05 1.10
N VAL A 108 -11.65 -7.60 1.18
CA VAL A 108 -12.84 -8.46 1.33
C VAL A 108 -13.42 -8.74 -0.06
N PRO A 109 -13.54 -10.01 -0.47
CA PRO A 109 -14.19 -10.35 -1.74
C PRO A 109 -15.70 -10.10 -1.67
N ALA A 110 -16.33 -9.86 -2.82
CA ALA A 110 -17.74 -9.51 -2.90
C ALA A 110 -18.65 -10.55 -2.21
N GLU A 111 -18.35 -11.85 -2.36
CA GLU A 111 -19.11 -12.94 -1.73
C GLU A 111 -19.04 -12.93 -0.19
N ALA A 112 -17.96 -12.42 0.40
CA ALA A 112 -17.78 -12.36 1.86
C ALA A 112 -18.39 -11.11 2.49
N CYS A 113 -18.71 -10.08 1.70
CA CYS A 113 -19.28 -8.83 2.21
C CYS A 113 -20.63 -9.05 2.91
N ARG A 114 -21.55 -9.82 2.29
CA ARG A 114 -22.89 -10.03 2.86
C ARG A 114 -22.86 -10.84 4.16
N PRO A 115 -22.17 -12.00 4.25
CA PRO A 115 -22.02 -12.72 5.52
C PRO A 115 -21.37 -11.89 6.62
N LEU A 116 -20.36 -11.09 6.29
CA LEU A 116 -19.69 -10.21 7.26
C LEU A 116 -20.63 -9.14 7.82
N LEU A 117 -21.45 -8.52 6.96
CA LEU A 117 -22.45 -7.53 7.39
C LEU A 117 -23.53 -8.15 8.28
N ASN A 118 -24.00 -9.36 7.96
CA ASN A 118 -24.97 -10.07 8.79
C ASN A 118 -24.36 -10.40 10.17
N LEU A 119 -23.15 -10.96 10.19
CA LEU A 119 -22.42 -11.24 11.42
C LEU A 119 -22.25 -9.98 12.28
N ALA A 120 -21.86 -8.86 11.65
CA ALA A 120 -21.69 -7.59 12.34
C ALA A 120 -23.00 -7.10 12.97
N ARG A 121 -24.11 -7.17 12.23
CA ARG A 121 -25.43 -6.75 12.71
C ARG A 121 -25.95 -7.62 13.85
N GLU A 122 -25.83 -8.94 13.72
CA GLU A 122 -26.39 -9.90 14.67
C GLU A 122 -25.59 -9.98 15.98
N HIS A 123 -24.26 -9.88 15.90
CA HIS A 123 -23.37 -10.20 17.03
C HIS A 123 -22.41 -9.09 17.45
N PHE A 124 -22.27 -8.03 16.67
CA PHE A 124 -21.30 -6.95 16.95
C PHE A 124 -21.94 -5.56 16.95
N GLY A 125 -23.27 -5.45 17.04
CA GLY A 125 -23.97 -4.16 17.08
C GLY A 125 -23.75 -3.31 15.82
N GLY A 126 -23.45 -3.95 14.68
CA GLY A 126 -23.11 -3.29 13.41
C GLY A 126 -21.63 -2.98 13.22
N ASP A 127 -20.75 -3.26 14.19
CA ASP A 127 -19.30 -3.02 14.06
C ASP A 127 -18.64 -4.10 13.18
N TYR A 128 -18.54 -3.79 11.89
CA TYR A 128 -17.91 -4.65 10.88
C TYR A 128 -16.38 -4.78 11.06
N HIS A 129 -15.72 -3.83 11.74
CA HIS A 129 -14.28 -3.90 12.00
C HIS A 129 -13.98 -5.00 13.04
N ARG A 130 -14.79 -5.06 14.11
CA ARG A 130 -14.70 -6.11 15.14
C ARG A 130 -15.15 -7.46 14.60
N ALA A 131 -16.26 -7.50 13.84
CA ALA A 131 -16.75 -8.73 13.22
C ALA A 131 -15.71 -9.34 12.27
N GLY A 132 -15.07 -8.50 11.44
CA GLY A 132 -14.02 -8.95 10.51
C GLY A 132 -12.79 -9.46 11.25
N GLY A 133 -12.35 -8.77 12.30
CA GLY A 133 -11.24 -9.23 13.13
C GLY A 133 -11.50 -10.56 13.85
N TRP A 134 -12.73 -10.77 14.31
CA TRP A 134 -13.17 -12.03 14.91
C TRP A 134 -13.21 -13.17 13.88
N ALA A 135 -13.79 -12.93 12.70
CA ALA A 135 -13.86 -13.92 11.64
C ALA A 135 -12.46 -14.32 11.15
N ILE A 136 -11.53 -13.36 11.00
CA ILE A 136 -10.12 -13.65 10.67
C ILE A 136 -9.48 -14.55 11.73
N ALA A 137 -9.64 -14.22 13.02
CA ALA A 137 -9.08 -15.02 14.10
C ALA A 137 -9.60 -16.46 14.10
N ARG A 138 -10.89 -16.66 13.81
CA ARG A 138 -11.46 -18.01 13.62
C ARG A 138 -10.88 -18.74 12.41
N GLY A 139 -10.68 -18.02 11.31
CA GLY A 139 -10.08 -18.57 10.09
C GLY A 139 -8.65 -19.09 10.27
N VAL A 140 -7.87 -18.47 11.17
CA VAL A 140 -6.54 -18.97 11.55
C VAL A 140 -6.59 -20.06 12.63
N GLY A 141 -7.77 -20.50 13.04
CA GLY A 141 -7.97 -21.58 14.01
C GLY A 141 -8.02 -21.15 15.47
N MET A 142 -8.14 -19.85 15.77
CA MET A 142 -8.38 -19.41 17.14
C MET A 142 -9.84 -19.67 17.54
N ALA A 143 -10.02 -20.39 18.65
CA ALA A 143 -11.33 -20.56 19.28
C ALA A 143 -11.72 -19.28 20.03
N LEU A 144 -12.40 -18.36 19.32
CA LEU A 144 -12.99 -17.17 19.92
C LEU A 144 -14.48 -17.37 20.15
N LEU A 145 -14.92 -17.02 21.35
CA LEU A 145 -16.33 -16.95 21.71
C LEU A 145 -16.99 -15.75 21.02
N LEU A 146 -18.29 -15.85 20.78
CA LEU A 146 -19.07 -14.68 20.35
C LEU A 146 -19.16 -13.68 21.50
N PRO A 147 -18.89 -12.39 21.27
CA PRO A 147 -19.06 -11.37 22.31
C PRO A 147 -20.53 -11.30 22.73
N SER A 148 -20.77 -11.19 24.03
CA SER A 148 -22.11 -10.92 24.54
C SER A 148 -22.49 -9.47 24.24
N LYS A 149 -23.79 -9.15 24.25
CA LYS A 149 -24.25 -7.76 24.10
C LYS A 149 -23.62 -6.84 25.16
N ASP A 150 -23.37 -7.35 26.36
CA ASP A 150 -22.74 -6.61 27.45
C ASP A 150 -21.26 -6.26 27.14
N ASP A 151 -20.55 -7.11 26.40
CA ASP A 151 -19.16 -6.84 25.99
C ASP A 151 -19.06 -5.77 24.89
N LEU A 152 -20.13 -5.60 24.10
CA LEU A 152 -20.19 -4.59 23.04
C LEU A 152 -20.43 -3.18 23.58
N VAL A 153 -21.14 -3.07 24.72
CA VAL A 153 -21.43 -1.79 25.37
C VAL A 153 -20.18 -1.17 25.99
N GLN A 154 -19.09 -1.93 26.13
CA GLN A 154 -17.86 -1.40 26.66
C GLN A 154 -17.39 -0.24 25.77
N PRO A 155 -17.46 1.02 26.26
CA PRO A 155 -17.10 2.16 25.44
C PRO A 155 -15.67 1.93 24.97
N CYS A 156 -15.41 2.15 23.68
CA CYS A 156 -14.04 2.26 23.20
C CYS A 156 -13.32 3.11 24.25
N PRO A 157 -12.28 2.58 24.94
CA PRO A 157 -11.55 3.38 25.90
C PRO A 157 -11.21 4.65 25.15
N ALA A 158 -11.75 5.78 25.61
CA ALA A 158 -11.56 7.06 24.94
C ALA A 158 -10.07 7.09 24.59
N PRO A 159 -9.72 7.35 23.30
CA PRO A 159 -8.32 7.27 22.86
C PRO A 159 -7.56 7.98 23.94
N VAL A 160 -6.68 7.26 24.64
CA VAL A 160 -6.03 7.81 25.84
C VAL A 160 -5.39 9.08 25.31
N VAL A 161 -6.07 10.19 25.55
CA VAL A 161 -5.57 11.51 25.26
C VAL A 161 -4.41 11.48 26.20
N VAL A 162 -3.22 11.29 25.64
CA VAL A 162 -2.00 11.43 26.39
C VAL A 162 -2.12 12.85 26.88
N ALA A 163 -2.63 12.99 28.11
CA ALA A 163 -2.86 14.26 28.71
C ALA A 163 -1.53 14.97 28.58
N ALA A 164 -1.54 16.18 28.03
CA ALA A 164 -0.39 17.06 28.10
C ALA A 164 0.19 16.91 29.52
N PRO A 165 1.46 16.51 29.65
CA PRO A 165 1.99 15.84 30.83
C PRO A 165 1.54 16.56 32.09
N GLN A 166 0.55 15.98 32.78
CA GLN A 166 0.16 16.49 34.09
C GLN A 166 1.37 16.28 34.98
N GLN A 167 1.83 17.39 35.54
CA GLN A 167 2.96 17.48 36.44
C GLN A 167 2.80 16.39 37.51
N PRO A 168 3.72 15.39 37.57
CA PRO A 168 3.54 14.24 38.43
C PRO A 168 3.46 14.67 39.90
N PRO A 169 2.63 14.01 40.73
CA PRO A 169 2.66 14.22 42.17
C PRO A 169 4.06 13.95 42.69
N ALA A 170 4.50 14.78 43.65
CA ALA A 170 5.85 14.79 44.19
C ALA A 170 6.32 13.36 44.50
N PRO A 171 7.37 12.85 43.82
CA PRO A 171 7.87 11.52 44.09
C PRO A 171 8.51 11.47 45.50
N PRO A 172 8.39 10.34 46.23
CA PRO A 172 9.24 10.13 47.40
C PRO A 172 10.70 10.25 46.99
N ALA A 173 11.50 10.87 47.85
CA ALA A 173 12.89 11.30 47.61
C ALA A 173 13.64 10.31 46.70
N ARG A 174 13.75 10.67 45.42
CA ARG A 174 14.44 9.89 44.42
C ARG A 174 15.93 10.04 44.65
N THR A 175 16.61 8.91 44.79
CA THR A 175 18.05 8.77 44.61
C THR A 175 18.42 9.50 43.31
N PHE A 176 19.33 10.48 43.40
CA PHE A 176 19.78 11.34 42.30
C PHE A 176 20.28 10.47 41.12
N ALA A 177 19.42 10.27 40.12
CA ALA A 177 19.89 9.83 38.81
C ALA A 177 20.63 11.03 38.17
N PRO A 178 21.86 10.86 37.68
CA PRO A 178 22.61 11.94 37.07
C PRO A 178 21.80 12.55 35.90
N PRO A 179 21.87 13.87 35.70
CA PRO A 179 21.13 14.55 34.66
C PRO A 179 21.44 13.88 33.31
N ARG A 180 20.39 13.42 32.61
CA ARG A 180 20.51 12.98 31.22
C ARG A 180 21.16 14.13 30.46
N ARG A 181 22.40 13.90 30.00
CA ARG A 181 23.15 14.86 29.19
C ARG A 181 22.20 15.38 28.11
N ARG A 182 22.05 16.71 28.04
CA ARG A 182 21.38 17.33 26.88
C ARG A 182 22.02 16.72 25.64
N PRO A 183 21.24 16.29 24.63
CA PRO A 183 21.80 15.89 23.35
C PRO A 183 22.76 16.98 22.92
N ASP A 184 24.02 16.61 22.68
CA ASP A 184 25.07 17.54 22.28
C ASP A 184 24.54 18.44 21.14
N THR A 185 24.93 19.71 21.17
CA THR A 185 24.55 20.71 20.18
C THR A 185 24.67 20.12 18.79
N ARG A 186 23.51 19.89 18.15
CA ARG A 186 23.43 19.23 16.85
C ARG A 186 24.37 19.95 15.89
N ALA A 187 25.28 19.22 15.25
CA ALA A 187 26.19 19.79 14.28
C ALA A 187 25.40 20.67 13.29
N PRO A 188 25.90 21.88 12.94
CA PRO A 188 25.22 22.73 11.98
C PRO A 188 24.97 21.94 10.69
N LEU A 189 23.75 22.01 10.16
CA LEU A 189 23.48 21.42 8.86
C LEU A 189 24.30 22.18 7.79
N PRO A 190 24.84 21.47 6.78
CA PRO A 190 25.52 22.12 5.66
C PRO A 190 24.54 23.02 4.90
N ASP A 191 25.06 24.12 4.36
CA ASP A 191 24.27 25.07 3.57
C ASP A 191 23.73 24.41 2.29
N ASP A 192 22.49 24.75 1.92
CA ASP A 192 21.75 24.18 0.78
C ASP A 192 22.49 24.30 -0.56
N SER A 193 23.34 25.32 -0.70
CA SER A 193 24.13 25.60 -1.91
C SER A 193 25.27 24.59 -2.13
N SER A 194 25.72 23.93 -1.07
CA SER A 194 26.80 22.93 -1.16
C SER A 194 26.32 21.56 -1.64
N VAL A 195 25.01 21.31 -1.56
CA VAL A 195 24.44 20.00 -1.85
C VAL A 195 23.94 19.93 -3.28
N PRO A 196 24.36 18.93 -4.08
CA PRO A 196 23.97 18.83 -5.48
C PRO A 196 22.45 18.90 -5.69
N ASN A 197 22.02 19.57 -6.75
CA ASN A 197 20.61 19.61 -7.10
C ASN A 197 20.15 18.30 -7.76
N GLY A 198 18.83 18.11 -7.89
CA GLY A 198 18.24 16.92 -8.51
C GLY A 198 18.78 16.62 -9.92
N ASP A 199 18.93 17.67 -10.75
CA ASP A 199 19.43 17.54 -12.12
C ASP A 199 20.91 17.12 -12.18
N GLU A 200 21.73 17.59 -11.24
CA GLU A 200 23.14 17.22 -11.12
C GLU A 200 23.28 15.75 -10.69
N LEU A 201 22.48 15.32 -9.71
CA LEU A 201 22.42 13.91 -9.27
C LEU A 201 22.00 13.00 -10.42
N ARG A 202 21.01 13.42 -11.22
CA ARG A 202 20.56 12.69 -12.41
C ARG A 202 21.66 12.55 -13.45
N THR A 203 22.31 13.65 -13.81
CA THR A 203 23.42 13.67 -14.78
C THR A 203 24.55 12.75 -14.34
N ARG A 204 24.94 12.82 -13.06
CA ARG A 204 26.00 11.96 -12.52
C ARG A 204 25.61 10.48 -12.51
N ARG A 205 24.36 10.14 -12.17
CA ARG A 205 23.85 8.76 -12.25
C ARG A 205 23.90 8.24 -13.69
N GLU A 206 23.45 9.04 -14.65
CA GLU A 206 23.43 8.67 -16.08
C GLU A 206 24.85 8.51 -16.65
N ALA A 207 25.81 9.34 -16.23
CA ALA A 207 27.21 9.20 -16.59
C ALA A 207 27.83 7.88 -16.09
N LEU A 208 27.35 7.33 -14.97
CA LEU A 208 27.76 6.01 -14.46
C LEU A 208 27.00 4.84 -15.12
N GLY A 209 26.09 5.11 -16.06
CA GLY A 209 25.27 4.07 -16.70
C GLY A 209 24.24 3.42 -15.75
N LEU A 210 23.97 4.02 -14.60
CA LEU A 210 23.08 3.46 -13.58
C LEU A 210 21.61 3.82 -13.86
N SER A 211 20.69 2.87 -13.67
CA SER A 211 19.27 3.19 -13.65
C SER A 211 18.84 3.79 -12.30
N GLN A 212 17.68 4.47 -12.26
CA GLN A 212 17.08 4.93 -10.99
C GLN A 212 16.84 3.77 -10.00
N ARG A 213 16.58 2.55 -10.50
CA ARG A 213 16.35 1.37 -9.67
C ARG A 213 17.65 0.92 -9.00
N ASP A 214 18.78 1.00 -9.70
CA ASP A 214 20.08 0.55 -9.18
C ASP A 214 20.58 1.52 -8.11
N LEU A 215 20.46 2.83 -8.36
CA LEU A 215 20.77 3.84 -7.34
C LEU A 215 19.88 3.69 -6.10
N ALA A 216 18.58 3.42 -6.30
CA ALA A 216 17.66 3.19 -5.20
C ALA A 216 18.06 1.96 -4.36
N ALA A 217 18.43 0.86 -5.01
CA ALA A 217 18.87 -0.36 -4.35
C ALA A 217 20.18 -0.13 -3.56
N ALA A 218 21.17 0.55 -4.16
CA ALA A 218 22.46 0.82 -3.52
C ALA A 218 22.34 1.74 -2.29
N GLY A 219 21.50 2.78 -2.37
CA GLY A 219 21.34 3.76 -1.29
C GLY A 219 20.26 3.42 -0.24
N GLY A 220 19.51 2.32 -0.44
CA GLY A 220 18.37 1.98 0.40
C GLY A 220 17.22 2.98 0.28
N PHE A 221 16.98 3.50 -0.92
CA PHE A 221 15.88 4.41 -1.25
C PHE A 221 14.77 3.68 -2.00
N SER A 222 13.59 4.29 -2.10
CA SER A 222 12.58 3.84 -3.07
C SER A 222 12.85 4.49 -4.43
N ARG A 223 12.58 3.77 -5.53
CA ARG A 223 12.70 4.31 -6.90
C ARG A 223 11.90 5.60 -7.08
N GLY A 224 10.70 5.68 -6.49
CA GLY A 224 9.86 6.88 -6.54
C GLY A 224 10.51 8.09 -5.87
N LEU A 225 11.19 7.88 -4.73
CA LEU A 225 11.92 8.94 -4.04
C LEU A 225 13.07 9.48 -4.88
N VAL A 226 13.84 8.61 -5.54
CA VAL A 226 14.89 9.02 -6.49
C VAL A 226 14.30 9.90 -7.59
N ALA A 227 13.21 9.44 -8.21
CA ALA A 227 12.57 10.15 -9.31
C ALA A 227 11.90 11.48 -8.88
N GLU A 228 11.48 11.62 -7.63
CA GLU A 228 10.97 12.90 -7.07
C GLU A 228 12.09 13.89 -6.77
N ILE A 229 13.25 13.40 -6.30
CA ILE A 229 14.44 14.23 -6.03
C ILE A 229 15.04 14.72 -7.35
N GLU A 230 15.24 13.84 -8.33
CA GLU A 230 15.79 14.22 -9.64
C GLU A 230 14.92 15.26 -10.37
N ARG A 231 13.60 15.24 -10.16
CA ARG A 231 12.67 16.26 -10.72
C ARG A 231 12.56 17.52 -9.88
N GLY A 232 13.31 17.64 -8.77
CA GLY A 232 13.24 18.79 -7.87
C GLY A 232 11.95 18.91 -7.05
N ARG A 233 11.07 17.89 -7.05
CA ARG A 233 9.81 17.89 -6.27
C ARG A 233 10.06 17.75 -4.77
N ARG A 234 11.16 17.09 -4.38
CA ARG A 234 11.61 17.00 -2.98
C ARG A 234 12.99 17.64 -2.81
N ARG A 235 13.09 18.63 -1.92
CA ARG A 235 14.32 19.40 -1.66
C ARG A 235 15.03 19.05 -0.34
N HIS A 236 14.72 17.89 0.25
CA HIS A 236 15.26 17.51 1.55
C HIS A 236 16.80 17.31 1.49
N ILE A 237 17.55 18.20 2.16
CA ILE A 237 19.02 18.35 2.05
C ILE A 237 19.74 17.06 2.40
N LEU A 238 19.41 16.46 3.55
CA LEU A 238 20.06 15.23 4.03
C LEU A 238 19.87 14.06 3.06
N THR A 239 18.73 14.01 2.35
CA THR A 239 18.46 12.92 1.41
C THR A 239 19.27 13.09 0.13
N ARG A 240 19.41 14.34 -0.36
CA ARG A 240 20.27 14.67 -1.51
C ARG A 240 21.74 14.40 -1.20
N LEU A 241 22.19 14.78 0.00
CA LEU A 241 23.54 14.53 0.48
C LEU A 241 23.83 13.02 0.52
N ARG A 242 22.98 12.22 1.16
CA ARG A 242 23.13 10.75 1.18
C ARG A 242 23.11 10.12 -0.22
N MET A 243 22.30 10.65 -1.14
CA MET A 243 22.27 10.19 -2.52
C MET A 243 23.57 10.52 -3.27
N SER A 244 24.13 11.71 -3.06
CA SER A 244 25.42 12.11 -3.60
C SER A 244 26.57 11.24 -3.07
N GLU A 245 26.58 10.93 -1.77
CA GLU A 245 27.56 10.02 -1.15
C GLU A 245 27.47 8.61 -1.73
N THR A 246 26.24 8.12 -1.98
CA THR A 246 26.02 6.80 -2.61
C THR A 246 26.61 6.78 -4.03
N LEU A 247 26.41 7.83 -4.82
CA LEU A 247 27.01 7.94 -6.16
C LEU A 247 28.54 7.98 -6.10
N VAL A 248 29.11 8.72 -5.15
CA VAL A 248 30.57 8.76 -4.92
C VAL A 248 31.12 7.37 -4.55
N ALA A 249 30.39 6.60 -3.74
CA ALA A 249 30.79 5.24 -3.40
C ALA A 249 30.76 4.32 -4.63
N LEU A 250 29.68 4.37 -5.41
CA LEU A 250 29.53 3.55 -6.63
C LEU A 250 30.58 3.91 -7.71
N GLU A 251 30.95 5.18 -7.83
CA GLU A 251 32.00 5.64 -8.73
C GLU A 251 33.39 5.12 -8.33
N ARG A 252 33.63 4.88 -7.03
CA ARG A 252 34.87 4.24 -6.56
C ARG A 252 34.87 2.73 -6.80
N ASP A 253 33.70 2.10 -6.70
CA ASP A 253 33.55 0.65 -6.85
C ASP A 253 33.48 0.20 -8.31
N CYS A 254 33.09 1.08 -9.23
CA CYS A 254 33.16 0.86 -10.66
C CYS A 254 34.49 1.42 -11.17
N PRO A 255 35.58 0.62 -11.26
CA PRO A 255 36.79 1.09 -11.89
C PRO A 255 36.38 1.48 -13.30
N SER A 256 36.44 2.78 -13.60
CA SER A 256 36.13 3.31 -14.91
C SER A 256 36.92 2.47 -15.90
N ALA A 257 36.20 1.61 -16.64
CA ALA A 257 36.82 0.91 -17.75
C ALA A 257 37.47 2.03 -18.56
N PRO A 258 38.81 1.97 -18.78
CA PRO A 258 39.50 3.05 -19.46
C PRO A 258 38.70 3.31 -20.72
N LEU A 259 38.13 4.51 -20.82
CA LEU A 259 37.41 4.96 -21.99
C LEU A 259 38.34 4.62 -23.13
N ALA A 260 38.03 3.53 -23.83
CA ALA A 260 38.78 3.14 -25.00
C ALA A 260 38.63 4.36 -25.88
N SER A 261 39.71 5.14 -25.99
CA SER A 261 39.80 6.24 -26.92
C SER A 261 39.21 5.70 -28.20
N PRO A 262 38.14 6.30 -28.76
CA PRO A 262 37.66 5.86 -30.04
C PRO A 262 38.89 6.00 -30.95
N GLU A 263 39.49 4.86 -31.33
CA GLU A 263 40.38 4.82 -32.46
C GLU A 263 39.54 5.44 -33.56
N LEU A 264 39.90 6.66 -33.90
CA LEU A 264 39.46 7.35 -35.09
C LEU A 264 39.96 6.46 -36.23
N GLU A 265 39.20 5.42 -36.53
CA GLU A 265 39.28 4.70 -37.79
C GLU A 265 39.26 5.79 -38.86
N PRO A 266 40.37 6.00 -39.59
CA PRO A 266 40.46 7.08 -40.54
C PRO A 266 39.36 6.85 -41.57
N VAL A 267 38.38 7.75 -41.59
CA VAL A 267 37.37 7.83 -42.65
C VAL A 267 38.13 7.97 -43.95
N LEU A 268 38.27 6.85 -44.67
CA LEU A 268 38.83 6.78 -45.99
C LEU A 268 37.87 7.57 -46.90
N THR A 269 38.20 8.84 -47.15
CA THR A 269 37.58 9.67 -48.17
C THR A 269 37.82 9.02 -49.52
N ALA A 270 36.83 8.26 -50.01
CA ALA A 270 36.74 7.88 -51.40
C ALA A 270 36.25 9.09 -52.20
N GLU A 271 37.15 9.73 -52.94
CA GLU A 271 36.79 10.74 -53.94
C GLU A 271 35.99 10.10 -55.10
N PRO A 272 34.90 10.71 -55.56
CA PRO A 272 34.25 10.31 -56.80
C PRO A 272 35.01 10.87 -58.01
N GLU A 273 35.49 9.99 -58.90
CA GLU A 273 36.04 10.35 -60.22
C GLU A 273 35.00 11.11 -61.07
N PRO A 274 35.42 12.18 -61.79
CA PRO A 274 34.58 12.84 -62.77
C PRO A 274 34.57 12.04 -64.08
N THR A 275 33.45 11.39 -64.40
CA THR A 275 33.23 10.83 -65.74
C THR A 275 32.91 11.96 -66.71
N ALA A 276 33.84 12.21 -67.62
CA ALA A 276 33.64 13.03 -68.80
C ALA A 276 32.80 12.28 -69.84
N GLN A 277 31.73 12.92 -70.33
CA GLN A 277 31.23 12.82 -71.71
C GLN A 277 30.22 13.94 -71.99
#